data_AF-A0A316LZ16-F1
#
_entry.id   AF-A0A316LZ16-F1
#
_cell.length_a   1.000
_cell.length_b   1.000
_cell.length_c   1.000
_cell.angle_alpha   90.00
_cell.angle_beta   90.00
_cell.angle_gamma   90.00
#
_symmetry.space_group_name_H-M   'P 1'
#
loop_
_entity.id
_entity.type
_entity.pdbx_description
1 polymer ?
#
loop_
_entity_poly.entity_id
_entity_poly.type
_entity_poly.pdbx_seq_one_letter_code
_entity_poly.pdbx_strand_id
1 'polypeptide(L)' 'MNIREELGKRMLFFDGGLGSLLQARGLKPGELPETWNLSKPEELLAIHKEYLEAGADIILANTFGANRFKYDH' A
#
# COMPACT_ATOMS: atom_id res chain seq x y z
N MET A 1 -4.53 -3.33 18.11
CA MET A 1 -5.69 -2.43 18.00
C MET A 1 -6.78 -3.14 17.22
N ASN A 2 -8.03 -3.10 17.67
CA ASN A 2 -9.18 -3.64 16.95
C ASN A 2 -9.99 -2.49 16.36
N ILE A 3 -10.17 -2.46 15.03
CA ILE A 3 -10.84 -1.33 14.36
C ILE A 3 -12.27 -1.11 14.89
N ARG A 4 -13.02 -2.17 15.21
CA ARG A 4 -14.39 -2.06 15.71
C ARG A 4 -14.48 -1.32 17.04
N GLU A 5 -13.42 -1.41 17.84
CA GLU A 5 -13.36 -0.76 19.15
C GLU A 5 -13.02 0.73 19.04
N GLU A 6 -12.41 1.18 17.94
CA GLU A 6 -11.95 2.56 17.75
C GLU A 6 -12.96 3.44 17.00
N LEU A 7 -13.84 2.84 16.19
CA LEU A 7 -14.86 3.56 15.44
C LEU A 7 -15.74 4.40 16.37
N GLY A 8 -15.84 5.70 16.08
CA GLY A 8 -16.63 6.67 16.85
C GLY A 8 -15.93 7.22 18.10
N LYS A 9 -14.75 6.73 18.48
CA LYS A 9 -13.96 7.24 19.61
C LYS A 9 -12.92 8.27 19.21
N ARG A 10 -12.27 8.06 18.07
CA ARG A 10 -11.29 8.98 17.49
C ARG A 10 -11.28 8.89 15.97
N MET A 11 -10.69 9.88 15.34
CA MET A 11 -10.40 9.82 13.91
C MET A 11 -9.29 8.82 13.65
N LEU A 12 -9.49 7.96 12.65
CA LEU A 12 -8.49 7.01 12.17
C LEU A 12 -8.00 7.49 10.81
N PHE A 13 -6.68 7.44 10.61
CA PHE A 13 -6.07 7.86 9.36
C PHE A 13 -5.67 6.66 8.51
N PHE A 14 -6.11 6.65 7.26
CA PHE A 14 -5.59 5.76 6.24
C PHE A 14 -4.25 6.29 5.72
N ASP A 15 -3.48 5.40 5.11
CA ASP A 15 -2.29 5.75 4.34
C ASP A 15 -2.63 6.56 3.07
N GLY A 16 -1.58 6.93 2.33
CA GLY A 16 -1.67 7.71 1.11
C GLY A 16 -1.56 6.87 -0.17
N GLY A 17 -1.28 7.56 -1.28
CA GLY A 17 -1.15 6.93 -2.59
C GLY A 17 0.14 6.11 -2.75
N LEU A 18 0.03 4.78 -2.57
CA LEU A 18 1.13 3.84 -2.77
C LEU A 18 1.71 3.89 -4.20
N GLY A 19 0.86 3.92 -5.23
CA GLY A 19 1.31 3.90 -6.63
C GLY A 19 2.26 5.04 -6.99
N SER A 20 1.99 6.26 -6.51
CA SER A 20 2.86 7.42 -6.74
C SER A 20 4.22 7.27 -6.07
N LEU A 21 4.26 6.69 -4.87
CA LEU A 21 5.51 6.41 -4.16
C LEU A 21 6.32 5.29 -4.81
N LEU A 22 5.67 4.28 -5.40
CA LEU A 22 6.34 3.25 -6.19
C LEU A 22 6.94 3.85 -7.48
N GLN A 23 6.20 4.73 -8.16
CA GLN A 23 6.70 5.46 -9.34
C GLN A 23 7.93 6.31 -8.98
N ALA A 24 7.89 7.04 -7.86
CA ALA A 24 9.03 7.81 -7.37
C ALA A 24 10.26 6.93 -7.05
N ARG A 25 10.04 5.67 -6.67
CA ARG A 25 11.08 4.64 -6.44
C ARG A 25 11.43 3.81 -7.68
N GLY A 26 10.95 4.22 -8.85
CA GLY A 26 11.35 3.64 -10.14
C GLY A 26 10.44 2.56 -10.70
N LEU A 27 9.19 2.43 -10.23
CA LEU A 27 8.16 1.67 -10.94
C LEU A 27 7.92 2.28 -12.32
N LYS A 28 8.07 1.48 -13.37
CA LYS A 28 7.97 1.97 -14.75
C LYS A 28 6.52 2.08 -15.22
N PRO A 29 6.21 2.99 -16.17
CA PRO A 29 4.91 2.99 -16.83
C PRO A 29 4.58 1.61 -17.43
N GLY A 30 3.37 1.12 -17.17
CA GLY A 30 2.91 -0.20 -17.62
C GLY A 30 3.36 -1.38 -16.76
N GLU A 31 4.29 -1.18 -15.82
CA GLU A 31 4.65 -2.21 -14.84
C GLU A 31 3.51 -2.40 -13.82
N LEU A 32 3.26 -3.64 -13.42
CA LEU A 32 2.20 -3.98 -12.46
C LEU A 32 2.72 -3.80 -11.02
N PRO A 33 2.23 -2.81 -10.24
CA PRO A 33 2.72 -2.53 -8.88
C PRO A 33 2.71 -3.75 -7.97
N GLU A 34 1.71 -4.63 -8.12
CA GLU A 34 1.49 -5.75 -7.20
C GLU A 34 2.53 -6.87 -7.40
N THR A 35 3.33 -6.83 -8.49
CA THR A 35 4.49 -7.73 -8.67
C THR A 35 5.62 -7.43 -7.68
N TRP A 36 5.73 -6.19 -7.21
CA TRP A 36 6.76 -5.80 -6.23
C TRP A 36 6.57 -6.43 -4.86
N ASN A 37 5.38 -6.99 -4.58
CA ASN A 37 5.17 -7.86 -3.42
C ASN A 37 6.14 -9.05 -3.38
N LEU A 38 6.61 -9.49 -4.55
CA LEU A 38 7.53 -10.62 -4.69
C LEU A 38 8.92 -10.17 -5.12
N SER A 39 9.01 -9.23 -6.07
CA SER A 39 10.30 -8.84 -6.66
C SER A 39 11.06 -7.79 -5.87
N LYS A 40 10.38 -6.95 -5.07
CA LYS A 40 10.95 -5.87 -4.27
C LYS A 40 10.22 -5.65 -2.93
N PRO A 41 10.04 -6.70 -2.10
CA PRO A 41 9.25 -6.62 -0.87
C PRO A 41 9.81 -5.59 0.14
N GLU A 42 11.11 -5.33 0.11
CA GLU A 42 11.78 -4.34 0.95
C GLU A 42 11.33 -2.90 0.68
N GLU A 43 11.09 -2.53 -0.59
CA GLU A 43 10.59 -1.21 -0.97
C GLU A 43 9.16 -1.00 -0.45
N LEU A 44 8.34 -2.05 -0.51
CA LEU A 44 6.98 -2.08 0.01
C LEU A 44 6.97 -1.92 1.54
N LEU A 45 7.86 -2.65 2.22
CA LEU A 45 7.99 -2.55 3.67
C LEU A 45 8.46 -1.15 4.09
N ALA A 46 9.38 -0.54 3.34
CA ALA A 46 9.84 0.82 3.61
C ALA A 46 8.69 1.83 3.49
N ILE A 47 7.90 1.78 2.41
CA ILE A 47 6.74 2.68 2.22
C ILE A 47 5.71 2.52 3.34
N HIS A 48 5.34 1.29 3.70
CA HIS A 48 4.36 1.07 4.76
C HIS A 48 4.88 1.57 6.11
N LYS A 49 6.18 1.42 6.40
CA LYS A 49 6.79 2.00 7.60
C LYS A 49 6.73 3.53 7.59
N GLU A 50 7.05 4.17 6.47
CA GLU A 50 6.95 5.63 6.34
C GLU A 50 5.52 6.13 6.61
N TYR A 51 4.49 5.43 6.14
CA TYR A 51 3.10 5.79 6.46
C TYR A 51 2.76 5.61 7.94
N LEU A 52 3.22 4.53 8.57
CA LEU A 52 3.04 4.32 10.00
C LEU A 52 3.76 5.40 10.83
N GLU A 53 4.98 5.77 10.45
CA GLU A 53 5.76 6.84 11.07
C GLU A 53 5.11 8.22 10.88
N ALA A 54 4.42 8.43 9.75
CA ALA A 54 3.62 9.62 9.50
C ALA A 54 2.28 9.65 10.28
N GLY A 55 1.93 8.58 10.99
CA GLY A 55 0.76 8.49 11.85
C GLY A 55 -0.46 7.79 11.24
N ALA A 56 -0.30 7.04 10.15
CA ALA A 56 -1.38 6.20 9.64
C ALA A 56 -1.76 5.11 10.66
N ASP A 57 -3.06 4.95 10.92
CA ASP A 57 -3.60 3.87 11.74
C ASP A 57 -3.91 2.63 10.88
N ILE A 58 -4.16 2.84 9.58
CA ILE A 58 -4.59 1.82 8.63
C ILE A 58 -3.75 1.95 7.37
N ILE A 59 -3.13 0.83 6.94
CA ILE A 59 -2.41 0.74 5.68
C ILE A 59 -3.16 -0.18 4.71
N LEU A 60 -3.08 0.12 3.42
CA LEU A 60 -3.66 -0.71 2.36
C LEU A 60 -2.61 -1.66 1.80
N ALA A 61 -2.96 -2.94 1.67
CA ALA A 61 -2.09 -3.89 0.98
C ALA A 61 -1.89 -3.48 -0.48
N ASN A 62 -0.70 -3.76 -1.03
CA ASN A 62 -0.38 -3.55 -2.44
C ASN A 62 -1.06 -4.58 -3.36
N THR A 63 -2.38 -4.57 -3.36
CA THR A 63 -3.23 -5.56 -4.05
C THR A 63 -4.38 -4.91 -4.80
N PHE A 64 -4.34 -3.60 -5.04
CA PHE A 64 -5.44 -2.85 -5.67
C PHE A 64 -5.92 -3.51 -6.98
N GLY A 65 -4.99 -3.89 -7.84
CA GLY A 65 -5.25 -4.60 -9.08
C GLY A 65 -4.89 -6.08 -9.06
N ALA A 66 -4.59 -6.67 -7.91
CA ALA A 66 -4.22 -8.09 -7.80
C ALA A 66 -5.44 -9.01 -8.00
N ASN A 67 -5.94 -9.05 -9.23
CA ASN A 67 -7.06 -9.89 -9.64
C ASN A 67 -6.77 -10.54 -11.00
N ARG A 68 -7.41 -11.68 -11.25
CA ARG A 68 -7.20 -12.48 -12.45
C ARG A 68 -7.38 -11.68 -13.75
N PHE A 69 -8.43 -10.89 -13.87
CA PHE A 69 -8.72 -10.15 -15.12
C PHE A 69 -7.66 -9.12 -15.51
N LYS A 70 -6.93 -8.56 -14.54
CA LYS A 70 -5.80 -7.66 -14.80
C LYS A 70 -4.52 -8.41 -15.16
N TYR A 71 -4.40 -9.68 -14.76
CA TYR A 71 -3.20 -10.51 -14.90
C TYR A 71 -3.32 -11.61 -15.96
N ASP A 72 -4.49 -11.80 -16.58
CA ASP A 72 -4.78 -12.81 -17.62
C ASP A 72 -4.20 -12.42 -19.01
N HIS A 73 -2.98 -11.88 -19.04
CA HIS A 73 -2.23 -11.59 -20.26
C HIS A 73 -1.01 -12.48 -20.39
#